data_AF-A0A2T4J828-F1
#
_entry.id   AF-A0A2T4J828-F1
#
_cell.length_a   1.000
_cell.length_b   1.000
_cell.length_c   1.000
_cell.angle_alpha   90.00
_cell.angle_beta   90.00
_cell.angle_gamma   90.00
#
_symmetry.space_group_name_H-M   'P 1'
#
loop_
_entity.id
_entity.type
_entity.pdbx_description
1 polymer ?
#
loop_
_entity_poly.entity_id
_entity_poly.type
_entity_poly.pdbx_seq_one_letter_code
_entity_poly.pdbx_strand_id
1 'polypeptide(L)'
;MRNWLSLSMVSLALAGPTAGPAAAQGVPTFDLRLFAERQAILEQTDRDVALQQDRLSREEELAEIERQQLASLEGLMDAMSLGSGDVAGTVAGLEAGQGVVDEVESAAASLYAPEDNNPAAARMFSDAREGVEELIIRAARHTHGLPGVSRAGLSLVQWRCLLQALIWQESRFQIGARSPVGAFGLTQIMPGTAGDLGIYPAYYDDPWLQVTG
;
A
#
# COMPACT_ATOMS: atom_id res chain seq x y z
N MET A 1 -13.77 -3.63 56.49
CA MET A 1 -14.95 -4.40 56.92
C MET A 1 -15.37 -5.35 55.81
N ARG A 2 -15.22 -6.66 56.05
CA ARG A 2 -16.04 -7.81 55.59
C ARG A 2 -15.12 -9.00 55.31
N ASN A 3 -14.91 -9.77 56.39
CA ASN A 3 -14.40 -11.14 56.38
C ASN A 3 -15.32 -12.07 55.55
N TRP A 4 -14.85 -13.29 55.26
CA TRP A 4 -15.44 -14.61 55.65
C TRP A 4 -14.60 -15.70 54.94
N LEU A 5 -13.71 -16.43 55.65
CA LEU A 5 -13.91 -17.76 56.25
C LEU A 5 -14.20 -18.86 55.22
N SER A 6 -13.18 -19.67 54.89
CA SER A 6 -12.92 -21.02 55.46
C SER A 6 -13.85 -22.10 54.89
N LEU A 7 -13.35 -22.89 53.92
CA LEU A 7 -14.00 -24.14 53.54
C LEU A 7 -13.39 -25.30 54.33
N SER A 8 -14.31 -26.03 54.94
CA SER A 8 -14.14 -27.03 55.98
C SER A 8 -13.53 -28.34 55.46
N MET A 9 -12.63 -28.89 56.28
CA MET A 9 -12.40 -30.34 56.40
C MET A 9 -13.73 -31.07 56.55
N VAL A 10 -13.95 -32.10 55.74
CA VAL A 10 -14.86 -33.21 56.07
C VAL A 10 -14.06 -34.49 55.95
N SER A 11 -13.72 -35.01 57.12
CA SER A 11 -13.16 -36.34 57.31
C SER A 11 -14.34 -37.30 57.51
N LEU A 12 -14.51 -38.28 56.63
CA LEU A 12 -15.44 -39.38 56.82
C LEU A 12 -14.64 -40.68 56.85
N ALA A 13 -14.55 -41.28 58.03
CA ALA A 13 -14.00 -42.60 58.25
C ALA A 13 -15.15 -43.56 58.57
N LEU A 14 -15.27 -44.68 57.85
CA LEU A 14 -15.69 -45.96 58.45
C LEU A 14 -15.46 -47.17 57.51
N ALA A 15 -14.73 -48.14 58.07
CA ALA A 15 -14.84 -49.61 57.98
C ALA A 15 -14.67 -50.37 56.64
N GLY A 16 -13.79 -51.38 56.68
CA GLY A 16 -13.41 -52.29 55.58
C GLY A 16 -14.41 -53.42 55.26
N PRO A 17 -14.06 -54.29 54.30
CA PRO A 17 -13.27 -55.47 54.70
C PRO A 17 -12.02 -55.69 53.85
N THR A 18 -11.11 -56.43 54.45
CA THR A 18 -9.86 -56.97 53.91
C THR A 18 -10.07 -57.75 52.61
N ALA A 19 -9.60 -57.21 51.50
CA ALA A 19 -9.23 -57.99 50.32
C ALA A 19 -7.71 -57.95 50.21
N GLY A 20 -7.07 -59.11 50.23
CA GLY A 20 -5.60 -59.24 50.24
C GLY A 20 -4.93 -58.59 49.02
N PRO A 21 -3.59 -58.54 48.98
CA PRO A 21 -2.90 -58.06 47.80
C PRO A 21 -3.11 -59.11 46.72
N ALA A 22 -4.14 -58.92 45.88
CA ALA A 22 -4.09 -59.44 44.54
C ALA A 22 -2.97 -58.65 43.86
N ALA A 23 -1.73 -59.14 44.01
CA ALA A 23 -0.65 -58.80 43.11
C ALA A 23 -1.10 -59.34 41.74
N ALA A 24 -1.92 -58.56 41.05
CA ALA A 24 -2.07 -58.64 39.62
C ALA A 24 -0.72 -58.25 39.07
N GLN A 25 0.18 -59.22 39.02
CA GLN A 25 1.46 -59.15 38.35
C GLN A 25 1.16 -59.20 36.85
N GLY A 26 0.53 -58.11 36.37
CA GLY A 26 0.42 -57.82 34.96
C GLY A 26 1.85 -57.65 34.47
N VAL A 27 2.36 -58.66 33.78
CA VAL A 27 3.54 -58.49 32.92
C VAL A 27 3.23 -57.26 32.08
N PRO A 28 4.07 -56.21 32.07
CA PRO A 28 3.85 -55.07 31.20
C PRO A 28 3.87 -55.59 29.77
N THR A 29 2.68 -55.80 29.20
CA THR A 29 2.53 -56.14 27.79
C THR A 29 2.83 -54.86 27.05
N PHE A 30 4.09 -54.70 26.65
CA PHE A 30 4.51 -53.65 25.74
C PHE A 30 3.86 -53.91 24.38
N ASP A 31 2.71 -53.28 24.14
CA ASP A 31 2.10 -53.25 22.82
C ASP A 31 2.77 -52.16 21.98
N LEU A 32 3.64 -52.58 21.06
CA LEU A 32 4.34 -51.69 20.13
C LEU A 32 3.36 -50.86 19.29
N ARG A 33 2.16 -51.37 18.99
CA ARG A 33 1.16 -50.63 18.21
C ARG A 33 0.57 -49.48 19.02
N LEU A 34 0.18 -49.74 20.27
CA LEU A 34 -0.34 -48.70 21.17
C LEU A 34 0.72 -47.63 21.45
N PHE A 35 1.99 -48.02 21.57
CA PHE A 35 3.09 -47.08 21.71
C PHE A 35 3.26 -46.20 20.46
N ALA A 36 3.28 -46.80 19.27
CA ALA A 36 3.38 -46.06 18.01
C ALA A 36 2.19 -45.09 17.80
N GLU A 37 0.98 -45.51 18.14
CA GLU A 37 -0.22 -44.66 18.10
C GLU A 37 -0.11 -43.48 19.06
N ARG A 38 0.32 -43.71 20.31
CA ARG A 38 0.56 -42.63 21.28
C ARG A 38 1.65 -41.67 20.83
N GLN A 39 2.73 -42.16 20.23
CA GLN A 39 3.77 -41.31 19.65
C GLN A 39 3.21 -40.42 18.54
N ALA A 40 2.40 -40.98 17.64
CA ALA A 40 1.76 -40.21 16.57
C ALA A 40 0.79 -39.14 17.12
N ILE A 41 0.03 -39.45 18.17
CA ILE A 41 -0.86 -38.48 18.85
C ILE A 41 -0.04 -37.35 19.47
N LEU A 42 1.08 -37.67 20.14
CA LEU A 42 1.95 -36.66 20.74
C LEU A 42 2.54 -35.75 19.66
N GLU A 43 3.07 -36.30 18.57
CA GLU A 43 3.60 -35.51 17.45
C GLU A 43 2.53 -34.63 16.78
N GLN A 44 1.29 -35.10 16.71
CA GLN A 44 0.17 -34.31 16.21
C GLN A 44 -0.19 -33.19 17.19
N THR A 45 -0.16 -33.47 18.50
CA THR A 45 -0.44 -32.48 19.54
C THR A 45 0.64 -31.40 19.57
N ASP A 46 1.92 -31.76 19.43
CA ASP A 46 3.03 -30.81 19.36
C ASP A 46 2.91 -29.89 18.15
N ARG A 47 2.50 -30.42 16.99
CA ARG A 47 2.20 -29.63 15.79
C ARG A 47 1.03 -28.67 16.01
N ASP A 48 -0.04 -29.13 16.66
CA ASP A 48 -1.21 -28.30 16.95
C ASP A 48 -0.88 -27.16 17.94
N VAL A 49 -0.09 -27.46 18.99
CA VAL A 49 0.39 -26.44 19.94
C VAL A 49 1.24 -25.38 19.24
N ALA A 50 2.12 -25.78 18.32
CA ALA A 50 2.93 -24.83 17.56
C ALA A 50 2.06 -23.89 16.69
N LEU A 51 1.00 -24.42 16.06
CA LEU A 51 0.04 -23.60 15.29
C LEU A 51 -0.75 -22.65 16.18
N GLN A 52 -1.15 -23.10 17.37
CA GLN A 52 -1.85 -22.24 18.33
C GLN A 52 -0.94 -21.11 18.85
N GLN A 53 0.34 -21.41 19.11
CA GLN A 53 1.32 -20.40 19.52
C GLN A 53 1.55 -19.34 18.43
N ASP A 54 1.71 -19.74 17.17
CA ASP A 54 1.85 -18.83 16.02
C ASP A 54 0.58 -17.99 15.79
N ARG A 55 -0.60 -18.56 16.04
CA ARG A 55 -1.85 -17.80 16.00
C ARG A 55 -1.93 -16.76 17.11
N LEU A 56 -1.58 -17.14 18.34
CA LEU A 56 -1.57 -16.23 19.49
C LEU A 56 -0.58 -15.08 19.29
N SER A 57 0.63 -15.36 18.78
CA SER A 57 1.61 -14.31 18.51
C SER A 57 1.11 -13.30 17.46
N ARG A 58 0.43 -13.77 16.40
CA ARG A 58 -0.20 -12.87 15.42
C ARG A 58 -1.32 -12.04 16.02
N GLU A 59 -2.14 -12.62 16.89
CA GLU A 59 -3.21 -11.89 17.57
C GLU A 59 -2.65 -10.82 18.51
N GLU A 60 -1.54 -11.09 19.20
CA GLU A 60 -0.80 -10.11 20.03
C GLU A 60 -0.20 -8.97 19.19
N GLU A 61 0.42 -9.30 18.05
CA GLU A 61 0.95 -8.30 17.09
C GLU A 61 -0.17 -7.39 16.55
N LEU A 62 -1.30 -7.98 16.17
CA LEU A 62 -2.46 -7.20 15.69
C LEU A 62 -3.03 -6.30 16.78
N ALA A 63 -3.12 -6.78 18.03
CA ALA A 63 -3.58 -5.98 19.15
C ALA A 63 -2.63 -4.82 19.49
N GLU A 64 -1.32 -4.99 19.30
CA GLU A 64 -0.34 -3.90 19.41
C GLU A 64 -0.54 -2.85 18.32
N ILE A 65 -0.70 -3.28 17.07
CA ILE A 65 -0.98 -2.37 15.95
C ILE A 65 -2.27 -1.59 16.20
N GLU A 66 -3.34 -2.25 16.64
CA GLU A 66 -4.61 -1.58 16.95
C GLU A 66 -4.46 -0.54 18.07
N ARG A 67 -3.71 -0.87 19.13
CA ARG A 67 -3.41 0.10 20.20
C ARG A 67 -2.63 1.31 19.69
N GLN A 68 -1.64 1.10 18.83
CA GLN A 68 -0.87 2.18 18.21
C GLN A 68 -1.74 3.05 17.31
N GLN A 69 -2.67 2.44 16.55
CA GLN A 69 -3.62 3.16 15.69
C GLN A 69 -4.57 4.01 16.52
N LEU A 70 -5.14 3.47 17.61
CA LEU A 70 -6.01 4.22 18.51
C LEU A 70 -5.27 5.39 19.17
N ALA A 71 -4.04 5.18 19.64
CA ALA A 71 -3.22 6.25 20.21
C ALA A 71 -2.90 7.35 19.18
N SER A 72 -2.64 6.96 17.93
CA SER A 72 -2.42 7.92 16.83
C SER A 72 -3.67 8.73 16.51
N LEU A 73 -4.84 8.08 16.48
CA LEU A 73 -6.13 8.75 16.27
C LEU A 73 -6.48 9.71 17.41
N GLU A 74 -6.21 9.33 18.66
CA GLU A 74 -6.37 10.20 19.83
C GLU A 74 -5.46 11.42 19.71
N GLY A 75 -4.19 11.25 19.33
CA GLY A 75 -3.27 12.36 19.08
C GLY A 75 -3.74 13.31 17.97
N LEU A 76 -4.34 12.78 16.89
CA LEU A 76 -4.94 13.59 15.83
C LEU A 76 -6.21 14.32 16.31
N MET A 77 -7.05 13.66 17.09
CA MET A 77 -8.24 14.29 17.69
C MET A 77 -7.85 15.40 18.66
N ASP A 78 -6.86 15.19 19.51
CA ASP A 78 -6.33 16.20 20.43
C ASP A 78 -5.71 17.37 19.66
N ALA A 79 -4.94 17.12 18.61
CA ALA A 79 -4.40 18.18 17.75
C ALA A 79 -5.52 19.00 17.08
N MET A 80 -6.58 18.35 16.58
CA MET A 80 -7.74 19.05 16.03
C MET A 80 -8.55 19.80 17.11
N SER A 81 -8.62 19.26 18.33
CA SER A 81 -9.36 19.86 19.45
C SER A 81 -8.61 21.06 20.07
N LEU A 82 -7.27 21.01 20.14
CA LEU A 82 -6.39 22.15 20.44
C LEU A 82 -6.55 23.27 19.39
N GLY A 83 -6.89 22.92 18.14
CA GLY A 83 -7.31 23.88 17.11
C GLY A 83 -8.63 24.60 17.40
N SER A 84 -9.41 24.20 18.41
CA SER A 84 -10.63 24.91 18.84
C SER A 84 -10.40 25.84 20.03
N GLY A 85 -9.25 25.76 20.71
CA GLY A 85 -8.94 26.53 21.92
C GLY A 85 -7.52 27.08 21.86
N ASP A 86 -7.41 28.35 21.50
CA ASP A 86 -6.17 29.13 21.37
C ASP A 86 -5.30 28.86 20.13
N VAL A 87 -5.95 28.87 18.96
CA VAL A 87 -5.30 29.05 17.65
C VAL A 87 -4.39 30.29 17.64
N ALA A 88 -4.75 31.34 18.37
CA ALA A 88 -3.97 32.58 18.41
C ALA A 88 -2.61 32.39 19.11
N GLY A 89 -2.57 31.74 20.27
CA GLY A 89 -1.32 31.46 20.99
C GLY A 89 -0.42 30.45 20.28
N THR A 90 -1.00 29.44 19.63
CA THR A 90 -0.26 28.43 18.86
C THR A 90 0.31 29.00 17.56
N VAL A 91 -0.47 29.79 16.82
CA VAL A 91 0.01 30.52 15.64
C VAL A 91 1.09 31.52 16.03
N ALA A 92 0.92 32.28 17.12
CA ALA A 92 1.94 33.21 17.59
C ALA A 92 3.25 32.51 18.01
N GLY A 93 3.19 31.32 18.61
CA GLY A 93 4.37 30.53 18.96
C GLY A 93 5.12 29.96 17.74
N LEU A 94 4.38 29.60 16.69
CA LEU A 94 4.92 29.15 15.41
C LEU A 94 5.49 30.32 14.59
N GLU A 95 4.81 31.47 14.56
CA GLU A 95 5.29 32.70 13.91
C GLU A 95 6.51 33.31 14.62
N ALA A 96 6.63 33.14 15.94
CA ALA A 96 7.78 33.58 16.73
C ALA A 96 9.00 32.64 16.64
N GLY A 97 8.90 31.51 15.92
CA GLY A 97 10.03 30.58 15.73
C GLY A 97 10.50 29.89 17.02
N GLN A 98 9.67 29.85 18.08
CA GLN A 98 10.06 29.40 19.41
C GLN A 98 9.84 27.89 19.66
N GLY A 99 9.48 27.12 18.63
CA GLY A 99 9.46 25.66 18.68
C GLY A 99 10.86 25.06 18.51
N VAL A 100 11.80 25.38 19.42
CA VAL A 100 13.10 24.72 19.47
C VAL A 100 12.91 23.36 20.14
N VAL A 101 12.74 22.33 19.32
CA VAL A 101 13.20 20.98 19.66
C VAL A 101 14.53 20.84 18.94
N ASP A 102 15.59 20.71 19.73
CA ASP A 102 16.97 20.53 19.29
C ASP A 102 17.04 19.58 18.08
N GLU A 103 17.77 19.99 17.03
CA GLU A 103 18.03 19.28 15.76
C GLU A 103 16.94 19.19 14.68
N VAL A 104 15.73 19.74 14.86
CA VAL A 104 14.76 19.80 13.75
C VAL A 104 14.78 21.18 13.11
N GLU A 105 15.82 21.45 12.31
CA GLU A 105 15.76 22.52 11.32
C GLU A 105 14.60 22.22 10.37
N SER A 106 13.45 22.87 10.64
CA SER A 106 12.20 22.86 9.89
C SER A 106 12.01 21.69 8.91
N ALA A 107 11.59 20.53 9.42
CA ALA A 107 11.10 19.44 8.57
C ALA A 107 10.01 19.92 7.60
N ALA A 108 9.26 20.97 7.97
CA ALA A 108 8.28 21.64 7.11
C ALA A 108 8.93 22.33 5.91
N ALA A 109 10.11 22.95 6.04
CA ALA A 109 10.82 23.55 4.91
C ALA A 109 11.35 22.50 3.93
N SER A 110 11.70 21.31 4.40
CA SER A 110 12.04 20.15 3.56
C SER A 110 10.79 19.54 2.91
N LEU A 111 9.68 19.42 3.66
CA LEU A 111 8.43 18.80 3.20
C LEU A 111 7.65 19.68 2.21
N TYR A 112 7.73 21.01 2.35
CA TYR A 112 7.10 22.00 1.46
C TYR A 112 8.13 22.78 0.64
N ALA A 113 9.30 22.19 0.39
CA ALA A 113 10.27 22.80 -0.49
C ALA A 113 9.63 23.09 -1.87
N PRO A 114 9.84 24.27 -2.47
CA PRO A 114 9.37 24.57 -3.83
C PRO A 114 9.89 23.59 -4.89
N GLU A 115 11.01 22.93 -4.59
CA GLU A 115 11.62 21.88 -5.41
C GLU A 115 11.62 20.57 -4.62
N ASP A 116 10.96 19.54 -5.16
CA ASP A 116 10.99 18.18 -4.60
C ASP A 116 12.34 17.51 -4.92
N ASN A 117 13.14 17.27 -3.88
CA ASN A 117 14.46 16.65 -4.00
C ASN A 117 14.43 15.11 -3.93
N ASN A 118 13.25 14.49 -3.95
CA ASN A 118 13.09 13.06 -3.86
C ASN A 118 13.57 12.35 -5.15
N PRO A 119 14.62 11.50 -5.11
CA PRO A 119 15.10 10.77 -6.28
C PRO A 119 14.09 9.71 -6.79
N ALA A 120 13.05 9.40 -6.02
CA ALA A 120 11.92 8.60 -6.46
C ALA A 120 10.84 9.42 -7.17
N ALA A 121 10.74 10.73 -6.97
CA ALA A 121 9.77 11.59 -7.66
C ALA A 121 10.04 11.58 -9.17
N ALA A 122 11.29 11.73 -9.60
CA ALA A 122 11.69 11.60 -11.01
C ALA A 122 11.37 10.22 -11.62
N ARG A 123 11.26 9.17 -10.80
CA ARG A 123 10.89 7.81 -11.24
C ARG A 123 9.37 7.55 -11.17
N MET A 124 8.66 8.13 -10.22
CA MET A 124 7.21 7.99 -10.04
C MET A 124 6.41 8.94 -10.95
N PHE A 125 6.92 10.16 -11.16
CA PHE A 125 6.37 11.24 -11.97
C PHE A 125 7.33 11.56 -13.12
N SER A 126 7.68 10.53 -13.90
CA SER A 126 8.66 10.63 -14.99
C SER A 126 8.56 11.95 -15.77
N ASP A 127 9.68 12.69 -15.86
CA ASP A 127 9.86 13.87 -16.73
C ASP A 127 9.36 13.64 -18.16
N ALA A 128 9.41 12.39 -18.65
CA ALA A 128 8.90 12.02 -19.96
C ALA A 128 7.36 12.05 -20.02
N ARG A 129 6.64 11.69 -18.95
CA ARG A 129 5.17 11.80 -18.91
C ARG A 129 4.71 13.25 -18.77
N GLU A 130 5.39 14.05 -17.96
CA GLU A 130 5.11 15.49 -17.86
C GLU A 130 5.41 16.20 -19.19
N GLY A 131 6.54 15.87 -19.84
CA GLY A 131 6.88 16.36 -21.17
C GLY A 131 5.89 15.93 -22.27
N VAL A 132 5.39 14.68 -22.22
CA VAL A 132 4.37 14.20 -23.16
C VAL A 132 3.02 14.84 -22.89
N GLU A 133 2.63 15.08 -21.64
CA GLU A 133 1.37 15.76 -21.32
C GLU A 133 1.38 17.21 -21.82
N GLU A 134 2.45 17.97 -21.57
CA GLU A 134 2.61 19.33 -22.09
C GLU A 134 2.59 19.33 -23.63
N LEU A 135 3.24 18.34 -24.25
CA LEU A 135 3.20 18.14 -25.69
C LEU A 135 1.78 17.89 -26.20
N ILE A 136 0.98 17.07 -25.51
CA ILE A 136 -0.42 16.81 -25.85
C ILE A 136 -1.27 18.07 -25.69
N ILE A 137 -1.07 18.85 -24.62
CA ILE A 137 -1.77 20.13 -24.41
C ILE A 137 -1.46 21.09 -25.56
N ARG A 138 -0.18 21.25 -25.90
CA ARG A 138 0.27 22.13 -26.99
C ARG A 138 -0.27 21.64 -28.34
N ALA A 139 -0.22 20.34 -28.61
CA ALA A 139 -0.70 19.76 -29.87
C ALA A 139 -2.22 19.88 -30.00
N ALA A 140 -2.96 19.69 -28.90
CA ALA A 140 -4.41 19.88 -28.88
C ALA A 140 -4.78 21.33 -29.23
N ARG A 141 -4.10 22.33 -28.65
CA ARG A 141 -4.30 23.75 -29.01
C ARG A 141 -3.99 24.02 -30.48
N HIS A 142 -2.90 23.45 -31.00
CA HIS A 142 -2.47 23.63 -32.39
C HIS A 142 -3.46 23.02 -33.40
N THR A 143 -4.00 21.84 -33.10
CA THR A 143 -4.83 21.06 -34.03
C THR A 143 -6.34 21.30 -33.86
N HIS A 144 -6.78 21.95 -32.78
CA HIS A 144 -8.21 22.19 -32.51
C HIS A 144 -8.91 23.00 -33.60
N GLY A 145 -8.19 23.91 -34.26
CA GLY A 145 -8.72 24.71 -35.37
C GLY A 145 -8.91 23.96 -36.70
N LEU A 146 -8.51 22.68 -36.78
CA LEU A 146 -8.67 21.90 -38.01
C LEU A 146 -10.15 21.69 -38.35
N PRO A 147 -10.52 21.69 -39.65
CA PRO A 147 -11.91 21.58 -40.09
C PRO A 147 -12.57 20.25 -39.69
N GLY A 148 -11.78 19.20 -39.42
CA GLY A 148 -12.27 17.94 -38.86
C GLY A 148 -12.78 18.11 -37.43
N VAL A 149 -11.97 18.73 -36.56
CA VAL A 149 -12.30 18.95 -35.14
C VAL A 149 -13.44 19.94 -34.99
N SER A 150 -13.41 21.03 -35.78
CA SER A 150 -14.47 22.03 -35.79
C SER A 150 -15.83 21.46 -36.23
N ARG A 151 -15.86 20.59 -37.25
CA ARG A 151 -17.10 19.90 -37.67
C ARG A 151 -17.62 18.90 -36.64
N ALA A 152 -16.73 18.27 -35.88
CA ALA A 152 -17.12 17.37 -34.79
C ALA A 152 -17.71 18.12 -33.58
N GLY A 153 -17.63 19.46 -33.55
CA GLY A 153 -18.18 20.27 -32.46
C GLY A 153 -17.49 20.06 -31.12
N LEU A 154 -16.25 19.53 -31.11
CA LEU A 154 -15.52 19.24 -29.89
C LEU A 154 -14.96 20.54 -29.28
N SER A 155 -15.18 20.73 -27.98
CA SER A 155 -14.46 21.75 -27.22
C SER A 155 -12.96 21.42 -27.14
N LEU A 156 -12.13 22.42 -26.84
CA LEU A 156 -10.68 22.24 -26.69
C LEU A 156 -10.34 21.15 -25.65
N VAL A 157 -11.10 21.10 -24.55
CA VAL A 157 -10.92 20.10 -23.49
C VAL A 157 -11.27 18.70 -24.00
N GLN A 158 -12.41 18.56 -24.69
CA GLN A 158 -12.81 17.26 -25.27
C GLN A 158 -11.82 16.78 -26.33
N TRP A 159 -11.30 17.68 -27.16
CA TRP A 159 -10.29 17.36 -28.15
C TRP A 159 -8.97 16.90 -27.51
N ARG A 160 -8.51 17.60 -26.47
CA ARG A 160 -7.35 17.16 -25.67
C ARG A 160 -7.57 15.77 -25.07
N CYS A 161 -8.74 15.52 -24.46
CA CYS A 161 -9.04 14.21 -23.88
C CYS A 161 -9.04 13.10 -24.93
N LEU A 162 -9.56 13.37 -26.13
CA LEU A 162 -9.55 12.42 -27.23
C LEU A 162 -8.12 12.11 -27.71
N LEU A 163 -7.29 13.14 -27.92
CA LEU A 163 -5.88 12.97 -28.29
C LEU A 163 -5.11 12.18 -27.23
N GLN A 164 -5.33 12.50 -25.95
CA GLN A 164 -4.71 11.80 -24.83
C GLN A 164 -5.13 10.33 -24.76
N ALA A 165 -6.41 10.03 -24.99
CA ALA A 165 -6.93 8.66 -25.04
C ALA A 165 -6.35 7.88 -26.23
N LEU A 166 -6.22 8.51 -27.40
CA LEU A 166 -5.60 7.91 -28.58
C LEU A 166 -4.14 7.56 -28.30
N ILE A 167 -3.34 8.50 -27.79
CA ILE A 167 -1.92 8.26 -27.50
C ILE A 167 -1.75 7.19 -26.43
N TRP A 168 -2.61 7.19 -25.41
CA TRP A 168 -2.62 6.12 -24.42
C TRP A 168 -2.87 4.76 -25.08
N GLN A 169 -3.84 4.68 -25.98
CA GLN A 169 -4.19 3.45 -26.68
C GLN A 169 -3.07 2.96 -27.61
N GLU A 170 -2.44 3.86 -28.35
CA GLU A 170 -1.45 3.52 -29.38
C GLU A 170 -0.07 3.18 -28.81
N SER A 171 0.40 3.94 -27.81
CA SER A 171 1.79 3.84 -27.34
C SER A 171 1.96 3.78 -25.82
N ARG A 172 0.86 3.88 -25.05
CA ARG A 172 0.94 4.06 -23.58
C ARG A 172 1.89 5.21 -23.18
N PHE A 173 1.91 6.28 -23.99
CA PHE A 173 2.79 7.46 -23.86
C PHE A 173 4.28 7.21 -24.12
N GLN A 174 4.65 6.12 -24.81
CA GLN A 174 6.03 5.83 -25.15
C GLN A 174 6.42 6.47 -26.49
N ILE A 175 7.29 7.48 -26.46
CA ILE A 175 7.77 8.22 -27.64
C ILE A 175 8.47 7.30 -28.65
N GLY A 176 9.22 6.29 -28.18
CA GLY A 176 9.93 5.34 -29.03
C GLY A 176 9.14 4.06 -29.37
N ALA A 177 7.83 4.03 -29.12
CA ALA A 177 7.01 2.84 -29.35
C ALA A 177 7.08 2.39 -30.81
N ARG A 178 7.34 1.10 -31.04
CA ARG A 178 7.40 0.51 -32.37
C ARG A 178 6.55 -0.75 -32.48
N SER A 179 5.62 -0.76 -33.41
CA SER A 179 4.79 -1.92 -33.72
C SER A 179 5.55 -2.98 -34.54
N PRO A 180 5.18 -4.28 -34.47
CA PRO A 180 5.74 -5.33 -35.32
C PRO A 180 5.67 -5.05 -36.83
N VAL A 181 4.67 -4.29 -37.27
CA VAL A 181 4.47 -3.91 -38.68
C VAL A 181 5.10 -2.56 -39.04
N GLY A 182 5.85 -1.94 -38.12
CA GLY A 182 6.69 -0.78 -38.40
C GLY A 182 6.11 0.59 -38.06
N ALA A 183 4.88 0.66 -37.53
CA ALA A 183 4.35 1.90 -36.98
C ALA A 183 5.20 2.43 -35.81
N PHE A 184 5.34 3.75 -35.71
CA PHE A 184 6.27 4.39 -34.77
C PHE A 184 5.65 5.59 -34.05
N GLY A 185 6.08 5.80 -32.81
CA GLY A 185 5.81 7.02 -32.07
C GLY A 185 4.51 7.02 -31.28
N LEU A 186 4.19 8.20 -30.71
CA LEU A 186 3.08 8.41 -29.80
C LEU A 186 1.71 8.05 -30.38
N THR A 187 1.50 8.28 -31.67
CA THR A 187 0.25 7.98 -32.39
C THR A 187 0.37 6.81 -33.37
N GLN A 188 1.47 6.04 -33.32
CA GLN A 188 1.73 4.88 -34.18
C GLN A 188 1.56 5.17 -35.68
N ILE A 189 2.20 6.23 -36.19
CA ILE A 189 2.17 6.58 -37.61
C ILE A 189 2.99 5.55 -38.41
N MET A 190 2.41 5.04 -39.49
CA MET A 190 3.12 4.19 -40.45
C MET A 190 4.14 5.00 -41.25
N PRO A 191 5.36 4.49 -41.52
CA PRO A 191 6.39 5.22 -42.26
C PRO A 191 5.93 5.73 -43.64
N GLY A 192 5.07 4.97 -44.34
CA GLY A 192 4.48 5.42 -45.62
C GLY A 192 3.58 6.65 -45.44
N THR A 193 2.71 6.63 -44.43
CA THR A 193 1.85 7.76 -44.07
C THR A 193 2.65 8.98 -43.62
N ALA A 194 3.74 8.78 -42.86
CA ALA A 194 4.67 9.85 -42.51
C ALA A 194 5.32 10.48 -43.76
N GLY A 195 5.56 9.68 -44.80
CA GLY A 195 6.00 10.15 -46.11
C GLY A 195 4.95 11.02 -46.81
N ASP A 196 3.70 10.56 -46.85
CA ASP A 196 2.59 11.31 -47.45
C ASP A 196 2.31 12.64 -46.74
N LEU A 197 2.51 12.69 -45.42
CA LEU A 197 2.39 13.90 -44.60
C LEU A 197 3.61 14.84 -44.71
N GLY A 198 4.73 14.38 -45.28
CA GLY A 198 5.95 15.17 -45.44
C GLY A 198 6.79 15.31 -44.17
N ILE A 199 6.53 14.49 -43.14
CA ILE A 199 7.27 14.49 -41.86
C ILE A 199 8.35 13.41 -41.78
N TYR A 200 8.45 12.55 -42.80
CA TYR A 200 9.52 11.55 -42.89
C TYR A 200 10.85 12.19 -43.34
N PRO A 201 11.99 11.90 -42.67
CA PRO A 201 12.18 11.03 -41.51
C PRO A 201 12.14 11.75 -40.16
N ALA A 202 11.92 13.07 -40.13
CA ALA A 202 12.04 13.92 -38.94
C ALA A 202 11.19 13.46 -37.74
N TYR A 203 10.04 12.81 -37.98
CA TYR A 203 9.15 12.32 -36.92
C TYR A 203 9.77 11.22 -36.02
N TYR A 204 10.90 10.60 -36.42
CA TYR A 204 11.62 9.66 -35.57
C TYR A 204 12.25 10.35 -34.36
N ASP A 205 12.73 11.57 -34.55
CA ASP A 205 13.50 12.32 -33.55
C ASP A 205 12.68 13.44 -32.91
N ASP A 206 11.57 13.86 -33.53
CA ASP A 206 10.69 14.92 -33.03
C ASP A 206 9.31 14.38 -32.59
N PRO A 207 9.06 14.27 -31.27
CA PRO A 207 7.77 13.84 -30.73
C PRO A 207 6.61 14.78 -31.09
N TRP A 208 6.89 16.05 -31.41
CA TRP A 208 5.86 17.00 -31.83
C TRP A 208 5.20 16.54 -33.13
N LEU A 209 6.02 16.15 -34.12
CA LEU A 209 5.55 15.64 -35.41
C LEU A 209 4.78 14.32 -35.27
N GLN A 210 5.10 13.50 -34.27
CA GLN A 210 4.35 12.28 -33.99
C GLN A 210 2.90 12.54 -33.55
N VAL A 211 2.58 13.73 -33.03
CA VAL A 211 1.23 14.05 -32.55
C VAL A 211 0.49 14.98 -33.50
N THR A 212 1.18 15.93 -34.14
CA THR A 212 0.52 16.87 -35.06
C THR A 212 0.31 16.34 -36.46
N GLY A 213 1.13 15.37 -36.89
CA GLY A 213 1.19 14.91 -38.27
C GLY A 213 1.93 15.87 -39.18
#